data_AF-A0AAW1SL24-F1
#
_entry.id   AF-A0AAW1SL24-F1
#
_cell.length_a   1.000
_cell.length_b   1.000
_cell.length_c   1.000
_cell.angle_alpha   90.00
_cell.angle_beta   90.00
_cell.angle_gamma   90.00
#
_symmetry.space_group_name_H-M   'P 1'
#
loop_
_entity.id
_entity.type
_entity.pdbx_description
1 polymer ?
#
loop_
_entity_poly.entity_id
_entity_poly.type
_entity_poly.pdbx_seq_one_letter_code
_entity_poly.pdbx_strand_id
1 'polypeptide(L)'
;MPSFSLYGRKWHVGADDAPVFAAFGVLFHAFWLVLITYTAADLLAMPHVCTSQARKDIMAVAGLMICFVLGFVLEVSLIYEGCKGTIFQLSKRHYMGTLVTLRFIVVALETAMTAYGTYVVFFTSVECIVSETEQWNPQREIMVLIIMTWAFQALTLLNAFIWYNAWPEHHVPEQWENRFMWIGRWLCCQPSDAGQTRSVPSVVVNDAG
;
A
#
# COMPACT_ATOMS: atom_id res chain seq x y z
N MET A 1 18.33 -2.57 -13.90
CA MET A 1 17.06 -3.16 -14.35
C MET A 1 16.17 -2.06 -14.91
N PRO A 2 15.30 -2.29 -15.90
CA PRO A 2 14.52 -1.19 -16.47
C PRO A 2 13.51 -0.68 -15.43
N SER A 3 13.68 0.58 -15.06
CA SER A 3 12.80 1.30 -14.16
C SER A 3 11.37 1.29 -14.70
N PHE A 4 10.40 1.01 -13.84
CA PHE A 4 8.99 1.12 -14.19
C PHE A 4 8.68 2.59 -14.52
N SER A 5 8.09 2.86 -15.69
CA SER A 5 7.66 4.21 -16.07
C SER A 5 6.14 4.33 -16.04
N LEU A 6 5.60 4.98 -15.02
CA LEU A 6 4.19 5.36 -14.93
C LEU A 6 4.07 6.87 -15.15
N TYR A 7 3.08 7.31 -15.93
CA TYR A 7 2.83 8.74 -16.21
C TYR A 7 4.06 9.51 -16.74
N GLY A 8 4.90 8.83 -17.53
CA GLY A 8 6.10 9.44 -18.12
C GLY A 8 7.25 9.68 -17.13
N ARG A 9 7.16 9.21 -15.88
CA ARG A 9 8.25 9.28 -14.89
C ARG A 9 8.77 7.90 -14.52
N LYS A 10 10.08 7.81 -14.27
CA LYS A 10 10.74 6.60 -13.75
C LYS A 10 10.54 6.52 -12.24
N TRP A 11 10.05 5.38 -11.77
CA TRP A 11 9.91 5.08 -10.35
C TRP A 11 11.22 4.50 -9.82
N HIS A 12 11.50 4.75 -8.53
CA HIS A 12 12.68 4.19 -7.85
C HIS A 12 12.61 2.66 -7.70
N VAL A 13 11.39 2.13 -7.79
CA VAL A 13 11.09 0.73 -7.56
C VAL A 13 11.04 -0.02 -8.89
N GLY A 14 11.74 -1.15 -8.95
CA GLY A 14 11.70 -2.06 -10.08
C GLY A 14 10.39 -2.83 -10.13
N ALA A 15 10.01 -3.32 -11.31
CA ALA A 15 8.84 -4.20 -11.44
C ALA A 15 8.98 -5.51 -10.64
N ASP A 16 10.20 -5.84 -10.21
CA ASP A 16 10.60 -6.99 -9.41
C ASP A 16 10.41 -6.80 -7.89
N ASP A 17 10.33 -5.58 -7.38
CA ASP A 17 10.03 -5.36 -5.96
C ASP A 17 8.52 -5.33 -5.68
N ALA A 18 7.70 -5.06 -6.71
CA ALA A 18 6.24 -4.98 -6.60
C ALA A 18 5.59 -6.21 -5.91
N PRO A 19 6.02 -7.46 -6.18
CA PRO A 19 5.49 -8.64 -5.49
C PRO A 19 5.78 -8.68 -3.99
N VAL A 20 6.94 -8.18 -3.55
CA VAL A 20 7.31 -8.15 -2.12
C VAL A 20 6.35 -7.23 -1.37
N PHE A 21 6.09 -6.05 -1.92
CA PHE A 21 5.15 -5.11 -1.31
C PHE A 21 3.70 -5.57 -1.42
N ALA A 22 3.33 -6.17 -2.55
CA ALA A 22 2.01 -6.77 -2.71
C ALA A 22 1.80 -7.92 -1.70
N ALA A 23 2.83 -8.71 -1.36
CA ALA A 23 2.73 -9.74 -0.34
C ALA A 23 2.42 -9.18 1.06
N PHE A 24 3.08 -8.09 1.47
CA PHE A 24 2.72 -7.38 2.70
C PHE A 24 1.30 -6.84 2.66
N GLY A 25 0.89 -6.28 1.51
CA GLY A 25 -0.49 -5.84 1.28
C GLY A 25 -1.50 -6.98 1.45
N VAL A 26 -1.26 -8.14 0.85
CA VAL A 26 -2.16 -9.30 0.92
C VAL A 26 -2.38 -9.74 2.37
N LEU A 27 -1.31 -9.80 3.17
CA LEU A 27 -1.41 -10.15 4.59
C LEU A 27 -2.23 -9.11 5.37
N PHE A 28 -2.01 -7.84 5.08
CA PHE A 28 -2.77 -6.75 5.68
C PHE A 28 -4.26 -6.82 5.31
N HIS A 29 -4.61 -6.91 4.02
CA HIS A 29 -6.00 -7.00 3.58
C HIS A 29 -6.67 -8.26 4.10
N ALA A 30 -5.98 -9.41 4.13
CA ALA A 30 -6.54 -10.64 4.70
C ALA A 30 -6.91 -10.46 6.17
N PHE A 31 -6.00 -9.91 6.97
CA PHE A 31 -6.25 -9.62 8.38
C PHE A 31 -7.40 -8.60 8.55
N TRP A 32 -7.40 -7.52 7.77
CA TRP A 32 -8.43 -6.49 7.84
C TRP A 32 -9.81 -7.01 7.43
N LEU A 33 -9.88 -7.84 6.39
CA LEU A 33 -11.13 -8.46 5.93
C LEU A 33 -11.77 -9.33 7.02
N VAL A 34 -10.97 -10.02 7.84
CA VAL A 34 -11.48 -10.76 9.01
C VAL A 34 -12.13 -9.80 10.01
N LEU A 35 -11.46 -8.69 10.34
CA LEU A 35 -12.01 -7.68 11.25
C LEU A 35 -13.28 -7.02 10.71
N ILE A 36 -13.29 -6.62 9.44
CA ILE A 36 -14.48 -6.04 8.79
C ILE A 36 -15.62 -7.06 8.78
N THR A 37 -15.33 -8.36 8.56
CA THR A 37 -16.36 -9.41 8.53
C THR A 37 -16.98 -9.59 9.91
N TYR A 38 -16.15 -9.60 10.96
CA TYR A 38 -16.62 -9.64 12.34
C TYR A 38 -17.53 -8.44 12.65
N THR A 39 -17.08 -7.22 12.35
CA THR A 39 -17.88 -6.00 12.57
C THR A 39 -19.17 -5.99 11.73
N ALA A 40 -19.14 -6.52 10.50
CA ALA A 40 -20.34 -6.66 9.68
C ALA A 40 -21.34 -7.65 10.26
N ALA A 41 -20.87 -8.79 10.79
CA ALA A 41 -21.73 -9.76 11.47
C ALA A 41 -22.37 -9.16 12.74
N ASP A 42 -21.59 -8.40 13.52
CA ASP A 42 -22.05 -7.68 14.70
C ASP A 42 -23.15 -6.67 14.37
N LEU A 43 -22.94 -5.87 13.32
CA LEU A 43 -23.94 -4.92 12.81
C LEU A 43 -25.21 -5.57 12.30
N LEU A 44 -25.11 -6.74 11.66
CA LEU A 44 -26.27 -7.49 11.16
C LEU A 44 -27.07 -8.16 12.29
N ALA A 45 -26.46 -8.40 13.44
CA ALA A 45 -27.14 -8.90 14.63
C ALA A 45 -27.91 -7.80 15.40
N MET A 46 -27.83 -6.55 14.95
CA MET A 46 -28.41 -5.40 15.65
C MET A 46 -29.95 -5.48 15.74
N PRO A 47 -30.56 -5.15 16.90
CA PRO A 47 -32.01 -5.12 17.06
C PRO A 47 -32.72 -4.17 16.08
N HIS A 48 -33.90 -4.56 15.59
CA HIS A 48 -34.68 -3.81 14.60
C HIS A 48 -35.09 -2.39 15.04
N VAL A 49 -35.05 -2.08 16.34
CA VAL A 49 -35.34 -0.76 16.88
C VAL A 49 -34.29 0.30 16.48
N CYS A 50 -33.08 -0.11 16.06
CA CYS A 50 -31.99 0.77 15.68
C CYS A 50 -31.81 0.95 14.15
N THR A 51 -32.83 0.61 13.34
CA THR A 51 -32.71 0.40 11.87
C THR A 51 -32.25 1.59 11.03
N SER A 52 -32.64 2.82 11.37
CA SER A 52 -32.29 4.00 10.57
C SER A 52 -30.79 4.33 10.64
N GLN A 53 -30.19 4.15 11.83
CA GLN A 53 -28.76 4.34 12.07
C GLN A 53 -27.96 3.15 11.52
N ALA A 54 -28.40 1.93 11.85
CA ALA A 54 -27.78 0.70 11.39
C ALA A 54 -27.55 0.69 9.87
N ARG A 55 -28.50 1.25 9.09
CA ARG A 55 -28.38 1.31 7.63
C ARG A 55 -27.14 2.08 7.17
N LYS A 56 -26.80 3.22 7.78
CA LYS A 56 -25.62 4.02 7.38
C LYS A 56 -24.33 3.31 7.77
N ASP A 57 -24.29 2.74 8.97
CA ASP A 57 -23.14 1.97 9.46
C ASP A 57 -22.91 0.72 8.59
N ILE A 58 -23.97 -0.01 8.26
CA ILE A 58 -23.93 -1.15 7.32
C ILE A 58 -23.42 -0.70 5.96
N MET A 59 -23.89 0.43 5.42
CA MET A 59 -23.41 0.95 4.13
C MET A 59 -21.92 1.30 4.18
N ALA A 60 -21.45 1.93 5.26
CA ALA A 60 -20.04 2.27 5.44
C ALA A 60 -19.15 1.02 5.51
N VAL A 61 -19.52 0.04 6.36
CA VAL A 61 -18.77 -1.20 6.53
C VAL A 61 -18.81 -2.07 5.27
N ALA A 62 -19.96 -2.16 4.59
CA ALA A 62 -20.07 -2.91 3.33
C ALA A 62 -19.25 -2.27 2.20
N GLY A 63 -19.24 -0.94 2.10
CA GLY A 63 -18.43 -0.25 1.11
C GLY A 63 -16.92 -0.41 1.37
N LEU A 64 -16.50 -0.38 2.64
CA LEU A 64 -15.12 -0.72 3.04
C LEU A 64 -14.79 -2.17 2.68
N MET A 65 -15.67 -3.12 3.00
CA MET A 65 -15.49 -4.54 2.66
C MET A 65 -15.23 -4.74 1.16
N ILE A 66 -16.07 -4.15 0.30
CA ILE A 66 -15.93 -4.26 -1.15
C ILE A 66 -14.57 -3.72 -1.61
N CYS A 67 -14.17 -2.54 -1.11
CA CYS A 67 -12.90 -1.94 -1.48
C CYS A 67 -11.71 -2.82 -1.05
N PHE A 68 -11.73 -3.35 0.17
CA PHE A 68 -10.67 -4.23 0.69
C PHE A 68 -10.61 -5.57 -0.06
N VAL A 69 -11.74 -6.15 -0.48
CA VAL A 69 -11.76 -7.35 -1.33
C VAL A 69 -11.11 -7.05 -2.69
N LEU A 70 -11.44 -5.91 -3.30
CA LEU A 70 -10.81 -5.49 -4.56
C LEU A 70 -9.30 -5.27 -4.39
N GLY A 71 -8.88 -4.64 -3.29
CA GLY A 71 -7.47 -4.46 -2.92
C GLY A 71 -6.74 -5.79 -2.80
N PHE A 72 -7.30 -6.73 -2.05
CA PHE A 72 -6.76 -8.08 -1.88
C PHE A 72 -6.58 -8.82 -3.21
N VAL A 73 -7.62 -8.83 -4.06
CA VAL A 73 -7.58 -9.51 -5.37
C VAL A 73 -6.52 -8.89 -6.28
N LEU A 74 -6.41 -7.56 -6.31
CA LEU A 74 -5.38 -6.88 -7.10
C LEU A 74 -3.97 -7.19 -6.61
N GLU A 75 -3.75 -7.24 -5.30
CA GLU A 75 -2.43 -7.54 -4.73
C GLU A 75 -2.03 -9.00 -4.96
N VAL A 76 -2.96 -9.96 -4.83
CA VAL A 76 -2.72 -11.35 -5.26
C VAL A 76 -2.38 -11.41 -6.75
N SER A 77 -3.08 -10.64 -7.58
CA SER A 77 -2.82 -10.57 -9.02
C SER A 77 -1.45 -9.96 -9.34
N LEU A 78 -1.00 -8.95 -8.58
CA LEU A 78 0.34 -8.35 -8.69
C LEU A 78 1.44 -9.35 -8.32
N ILE A 79 1.25 -10.14 -7.26
CA ILE A 79 2.18 -11.21 -6.89
C ILE A 79 2.23 -12.26 -8.01
N TYR A 80 1.07 -12.76 -8.42
CA TYR A 80 0.98 -13.79 -9.46
C TYR A 80 1.68 -13.33 -10.74
N GLU A 81 1.43 -12.09 -11.16
CA GLU A 81 2.01 -11.58 -12.38
C GLU A 81 3.49 -11.25 -12.24
N GLY A 82 3.92 -10.70 -11.11
CA GLY A 82 5.33 -10.42 -10.86
C GLY A 82 6.20 -11.65 -10.68
N CYS A 83 5.62 -12.79 -10.29
CA CYS A 83 6.31 -14.08 -10.22
C CYS A 83 6.43 -14.80 -11.58
N LYS A 84 5.89 -14.26 -12.68
CA LYS A 84 6.01 -14.91 -14.00
C LYS A 84 7.37 -14.68 -14.65
N GLY A 85 8.05 -15.78 -14.96
CA GLY A 85 9.30 -15.78 -15.71
C GLY A 85 10.53 -15.41 -14.87
N THR A 86 11.62 -15.06 -15.54
CA THR A 86 12.85 -14.60 -14.88
C THR A 86 12.93 -13.08 -14.85
N ILE A 87 13.82 -12.53 -14.01
CA ILE A 87 14.01 -11.07 -13.80
C ILE A 87 14.24 -10.31 -15.13
N PHE A 88 14.78 -10.96 -16.16
CA PHE A 88 15.04 -10.35 -17.47
C PHE A 88 13.89 -10.50 -18.49
N GLN A 89 12.87 -11.32 -18.21
CA GLN A 89 11.75 -11.56 -19.12
C GLN A 89 10.60 -10.56 -18.87
N LEU A 90 10.77 -9.32 -19.33
CA LEU A 90 9.78 -8.24 -19.13
C LEU A 90 8.49 -8.45 -19.94
N SER A 91 8.56 -9.11 -21.10
CA SER A 91 7.39 -9.38 -21.95
C SER A 91 6.31 -10.20 -21.24
N LYS A 92 6.72 -11.06 -20.29
CA LYS A 92 5.80 -11.87 -19.49
C LYS A 92 5.05 -11.07 -18.42
N ARG A 93 5.53 -9.87 -18.07
CA ARG A 93 5.01 -8.99 -17.00
C ARG A 93 4.36 -7.72 -17.53
N HIS A 94 3.79 -7.77 -18.74
CA HIS A 94 3.25 -6.60 -19.41
C HIS A 94 2.01 -6.00 -18.72
N TYR A 95 1.25 -6.80 -17.97
CA TYR A 95 0.09 -6.30 -17.19
C TYR A 95 0.45 -5.60 -15.88
N MET A 96 1.73 -5.64 -15.46
CA MET A 96 2.16 -5.06 -14.19
C MET A 96 1.73 -3.59 -14.06
N GLY A 97 1.89 -2.79 -15.12
CA GLY A 97 1.56 -1.38 -15.03
C GLY A 97 0.06 -1.08 -14.96
N THR A 98 -0.76 -1.90 -15.63
CA THR A 98 -2.21 -1.80 -15.53
C THR A 98 -2.67 -2.17 -14.11
N LEU A 99 -2.13 -3.26 -13.54
CA LEU A 99 -2.47 -3.70 -12.19
C LEU A 99 -2.08 -2.66 -11.12
N VAL A 100 -0.88 -2.06 -11.24
CA VAL A 100 -0.45 -0.98 -10.35
C VAL A 100 -1.36 0.25 -10.47
N THR A 101 -1.78 0.61 -11.69
CA THR A 101 -2.72 1.72 -11.91
C THR A 101 -4.09 1.44 -11.27
N LEU A 102 -4.62 0.24 -11.47
CA LEU A 102 -5.87 -0.20 -10.85
C LEU A 102 -5.76 -0.18 -9.31
N ARG A 103 -4.60 -0.56 -8.77
CA ARG A 103 -4.36 -0.49 -7.32
C ARG A 103 -4.46 0.94 -6.81
N PHE A 104 -3.88 1.92 -7.50
CA PHE A 104 -4.03 3.34 -7.12
C PHE A 104 -5.49 3.82 -7.13
N ILE A 105 -6.28 3.37 -8.11
CA ILE A 105 -7.72 3.67 -8.15
C ILE A 105 -8.42 3.07 -6.93
N VAL A 106 -8.11 1.82 -6.59
CA VAL A 106 -8.70 1.16 -5.41
C VAL A 106 -8.27 1.85 -4.10
N VAL A 107 -7.00 2.28 -3.95
CA VAL A 107 -6.57 3.09 -2.80
C VAL A 107 -7.40 4.38 -2.67
N ALA A 108 -7.69 5.05 -3.79
CA ALA A 108 -8.52 6.24 -3.78
C ALA A 108 -9.97 5.94 -3.34
N LEU A 109 -10.53 4.80 -3.78
CA LEU A 109 -11.86 4.34 -3.36
C LEU A 109 -11.88 3.94 -1.87
N GLU A 110 -10.86 3.23 -1.39
CA GLU A 110 -10.67 2.91 0.04
C GLU A 110 -10.62 4.19 0.87
N THR A 111 -9.88 5.20 0.42
CA THR A 111 -9.77 6.50 1.10
C THR A 111 -11.14 7.19 1.15
N ALA A 112 -11.87 7.22 0.04
CA ALA A 112 -13.20 7.82 -0.04
C ALA A 112 -14.20 7.10 0.88
N MET A 113 -14.18 5.76 0.92
CA MET A 113 -15.04 4.97 1.79
C MET A 113 -14.66 5.12 3.27
N THR A 114 -13.37 5.24 3.59
CA THR A 114 -12.89 5.50 4.95
C THR A 114 -13.32 6.90 5.42
N ALA A 115 -13.25 7.90 4.54
CA ALA A 115 -13.77 9.24 4.81
C ALA A 115 -15.29 9.24 5.02
N TYR A 116 -16.04 8.49 4.20
CA TYR A 116 -17.48 8.30 4.39
C TYR A 116 -17.79 7.61 5.74
N GLY A 117 -17.07 6.55 6.10
CA GLY A 117 -17.20 5.90 7.41
C GLY A 117 -16.90 6.85 8.56
N THR A 118 -15.87 7.70 8.42
CA THR A 118 -15.55 8.76 9.39
C THR A 118 -16.72 9.72 9.53
N TYR A 119 -17.31 10.17 8.42
CA TYR A 119 -18.49 11.02 8.45
C TYR A 119 -19.66 10.36 9.19
N VAL A 120 -19.95 9.09 8.90
CA VAL A 120 -21.04 8.35 9.53
C VAL A 120 -20.81 8.24 11.04
N VAL A 121 -19.62 7.80 11.47
CA VAL A 121 -19.32 7.54 12.88
C VAL A 121 -19.24 8.80 13.73
N PHE A 122 -18.69 9.90 13.22
CA PHE A 122 -18.46 11.10 14.02
C PHE A 122 -19.57 12.15 13.91
N PHE A 123 -20.34 12.16 12.83
CA PHE A 123 -21.33 13.22 12.59
C PHE A 123 -22.77 12.73 12.53
N THR A 124 -23.00 11.42 12.45
CA THR A 124 -24.36 10.87 12.35
C THR A 124 -24.73 9.88 13.43
N SER A 125 -23.78 9.49 14.29
CA SER A 125 -24.04 8.52 15.34
C SER A 125 -25.05 9.04 16.36
N VAL A 126 -26.17 8.34 16.49
CA VAL A 126 -27.11 8.48 17.61
C VAL A 126 -27.01 7.19 18.42
N GLU A 127 -26.79 7.30 19.72
CA GLU A 127 -26.70 6.14 20.61
C GLU A 127 -28.03 5.37 20.59
N CYS A 128 -27.99 4.06 20.33
CA CYS A 128 -29.16 3.20 20.43
C CYS A 128 -29.20 2.56 21.82
N ILE A 129 -30.21 2.89 22.62
CA ILE A 129 -30.40 2.31 23.96
C ILE A 129 -31.34 1.11 23.80
N VAL A 130 -30.79 -0.11 23.91
CA VAL A 130 -31.55 -1.37 23.78
C VAL A 130 -32.15 -1.81 25.13
N SER A 131 -31.46 -1.54 26.24
CA SER A 131 -31.88 -1.85 27.62
C SER A 131 -31.01 -1.07 28.62
N GLU A 132 -31.53 -0.72 29.81
CA GLU A 132 -30.77 -0.03 30.87
C GLU A 132 -29.56 -0.84 31.39
N THR A 133 -29.51 -2.14 31.15
CA THR A 133 -28.47 -3.04 31.67
C THR A 133 -27.47 -3.55 30.64
N GLU A 134 -27.72 -3.37 29.34
CA GLU A 134 -26.87 -3.91 28.27
C GLU A 134 -26.74 -2.92 27.10
N GLN A 135 -25.62 -2.21 27.06
CA GLN A 135 -25.29 -1.27 26.01
C GLN A 135 -24.51 -2.00 24.90
N TRP A 136 -25.24 -2.56 23.92
CA TRP A 136 -24.61 -3.07 22.70
C TRP A 136 -24.07 -1.89 21.88
N ASN A 137 -22.75 -1.74 21.78
CA ASN A 137 -22.12 -0.57 21.17
C ASN A 137 -21.07 -0.92 20.09
N PRO A 138 -21.50 -1.26 18.86
CA PRO A 138 -20.59 -1.54 17.73
C PRO A 138 -19.82 -0.29 17.29
N GLN A 139 -20.22 0.90 17.74
CA GLN A 139 -19.59 2.16 17.35
C GLN A 139 -18.12 2.19 17.75
N ARG A 140 -17.77 1.59 18.90
CA ARG A 140 -16.37 1.51 19.34
C ARG A 140 -15.52 0.67 18.39
N GLU A 141 -16.07 -0.44 17.91
CA GLU A 141 -15.37 -1.33 16.97
C GLU A 141 -15.16 -0.65 15.62
N ILE A 142 -16.22 -0.05 15.08
CA ILE A 142 -16.17 0.67 13.80
C ILE A 142 -15.20 1.87 13.90
N MET A 143 -15.21 2.60 15.02
CA MET A 143 -14.29 3.72 15.25
C MET A 143 -12.84 3.25 15.26
N VAL A 144 -12.51 2.16 15.98
CA VAL A 144 -11.15 1.60 15.97
C VAL A 144 -10.76 1.17 14.57
N LEU A 145 -11.66 0.51 13.84
CA LEU A 145 -11.43 0.07 12.47
C LEU A 145 -11.12 1.25 11.54
N ILE A 146 -11.90 2.34 11.60
CA ILE A 146 -11.69 3.55 10.79
C ILE A 146 -10.38 4.25 11.14
N ILE A 147 -10.09 4.47 12.42
CA ILE A 147 -8.87 5.17 12.85
C ILE A 147 -7.62 4.39 12.42
N MET A 148 -7.63 3.08 12.65
CA MET A 148 -6.51 2.24 12.22
C MET A 148 -6.40 2.19 10.70
N THR A 149 -7.53 2.16 9.97
CA THR A 149 -7.51 2.22 8.50
C THR A 149 -6.86 3.52 8.00
N TRP A 150 -7.18 4.67 8.59
CA TRP A 150 -6.49 5.93 8.30
C TRP A 150 -4.99 5.86 8.53
N ALA A 151 -4.55 5.27 9.65
CA ALA A 151 -3.13 5.12 9.95
C ALA A 151 -2.42 4.28 8.88
N PHE A 152 -2.98 3.14 8.48
CA PHE A 152 -2.41 2.30 7.43
C PHE A 152 -2.47 2.97 6.04
N GLN A 153 -3.53 3.71 5.74
CA GLN A 153 -3.66 4.44 4.48
C GLN A 153 -2.61 5.56 4.38
N ALA A 154 -2.35 6.28 5.48
CA ALA A 154 -1.30 7.28 5.53
C ALA A 154 0.09 6.66 5.28
N LEU A 155 0.38 5.50 5.87
CA LEU A 155 1.62 4.75 5.61
C LEU A 155 1.72 4.29 4.15
N THR A 156 0.62 3.81 3.58
CA THR A 156 0.56 3.36 2.18
C THR A 156 0.80 4.52 1.20
N LEU A 157 0.16 5.67 1.44
CA LEU A 157 0.33 6.88 0.63
C LEU A 157 1.75 7.46 0.77
N LEU A 158 2.31 7.47 1.99
CA LEU A 158 3.69 7.89 2.22
C LEU A 158 4.67 6.99 1.43
N ASN A 159 4.47 5.68 1.48
CA ASN A 159 5.30 4.73 0.76
C ASN A 159 5.18 4.92 -0.77
N ALA A 160 3.96 5.08 -1.29
CA ALA A 160 3.73 5.40 -2.70
C ALA A 160 4.39 6.73 -3.12
N PHE A 161 4.34 7.74 -2.26
CA PHE A 161 4.96 9.05 -2.49
C PHE A 161 6.49 8.95 -2.57
N ILE A 162 7.10 8.16 -1.67
CA ILE A 162 8.55 7.88 -1.71
C ILE A 162 8.92 7.18 -3.02
N TRP A 163 8.13 6.22 -3.48
CA TRP A 163 8.42 5.44 -4.69
C TRP A 163 8.21 6.19 -6.00
N TYR A 164 7.20 7.08 -6.04
CA TYR A 164 6.91 7.93 -7.20
C TYR A 164 8.11 8.84 -7.57
N ASN A 165 9.11 8.94 -6.69
CA ASN A 165 10.24 9.84 -6.84
C ASN A 165 9.75 11.29 -7.01
N ALA A 166 9.04 11.79 -6.00
CA ALA A 166 8.49 13.15 -6.00
C ALA A 166 9.57 14.23 -6.28
N TRP A 167 10.84 13.93 -5.98
CA TRP A 167 12.01 14.78 -6.24
C TRP A 167 12.96 14.18 -7.30
N PRO A 168 12.68 14.37 -8.60
CA PRO A 168 13.46 13.78 -9.69
C PRO A 168 14.87 14.38 -9.87
N GLU A 169 15.20 15.48 -9.19
CA GLU A 169 16.46 16.24 -9.37
C GLU A 169 17.70 15.61 -8.70
N HIS A 170 17.60 14.37 -8.22
CA HIS A 170 18.77 13.64 -7.74
C HIS A 170 19.53 13.08 -8.94
N HIS A 171 20.31 13.93 -9.61
CA HIS A 171 21.14 13.58 -10.76
C HIS A 171 22.25 12.57 -10.45
N VAL A 172 22.41 12.15 -9.19
CA VAL A 172 23.43 11.22 -8.73
C VAL A 172 22.75 10.08 -7.95
N PRO A 173 22.44 8.94 -8.59
CA PRO A 173 21.89 7.75 -7.93
C PRO A 173 22.69 7.32 -6.68
N GLU A 174 24.02 7.52 -6.71
CA GLU A 174 24.93 7.18 -5.62
C GLU A 174 24.61 7.90 -4.29
N GLN A 175 24.09 9.12 -4.33
CA GLN A 175 23.74 9.85 -3.09
C GLN A 175 22.50 9.28 -2.41
N TRP A 176 21.57 8.71 -3.17
CA TRP A 176 20.37 8.06 -2.64
C TRP A 176 20.71 6.65 -2.13
N GLU A 177 21.48 5.86 -2.88
CA GLU A 177 21.96 4.53 -2.44
C GLU A 177 22.72 4.63 -1.10
N ASN A 178 23.56 5.65 -0.94
CA ASN A 178 24.28 5.94 0.31
C ASN A 178 23.35 6.23 1.51
N ARG A 179 22.13 6.73 1.29
CA ARG A 179 21.14 6.99 2.35
C ARG A 179 20.37 5.76 2.78
N PHE A 180 20.36 4.68 2.00
CA PHE A 180 19.72 3.41 2.35
C PHE A 180 20.73 2.31 2.71
N MET A 181 22.03 2.54 2.45
CA MET A 181 23.12 1.65 2.87
C MET A 181 23.16 1.39 4.39
N TRP A 182 22.67 2.31 5.23
CA TRP A 182 22.56 2.04 6.67
C TRP A 182 21.52 0.94 6.99
N ILE A 183 20.45 0.82 6.18
CA ILE A 183 19.45 -0.25 6.30
C ILE A 183 20.06 -1.58 5.84
N GLY A 184 20.83 -1.57 4.76
CA GLY A 184 21.60 -2.73 4.32
C GLY A 184 22.63 -3.22 5.35
N ARG A 185 23.29 -2.28 6.06
CA ARG A 185 24.19 -2.58 7.19
C ARG A 185 23.44 -3.17 8.38
N TRP A 186 22.21 -2.72 8.65
CA TRP A 186 21.33 -3.30 9.66
C TRP A 186 20.86 -4.72 9.31
N LEU A 187 20.72 -5.02 8.01
CA LEU A 187 20.32 -6.33 7.49
C LEU A 187 21.51 -7.26 7.18
N CYS A 188 22.72 -6.96 7.69
CA CYS A 188 23.94 -7.75 7.52
C CYS A 188 24.40 -7.96 6.06
N CYS A 189 23.89 -7.20 5.10
CA CYS A 189 24.38 -7.19 3.72
C CYS A 189 25.59 -6.25 3.64
N GLN A 190 26.80 -6.76 3.92
CA GLN A 190 28.01 -6.01 3.61
C GLN A 190 28.20 -5.96 2.09
N PRO A 191 28.49 -4.78 1.51
CA PRO A 191 29.02 -4.74 0.16
C PRO A 191 30.34 -5.50 0.18
N SER A 192 30.42 -6.61 -0.55
CA SER A 192 31.69 -7.25 -0.83
C SER A 192 32.53 -6.25 -1.63
N ASP A 193 33.69 -5.85 -1.09
CA ASP A 193 34.72 -5.03 -1.74
C ASP A 193 35.36 -5.73 -2.96
N ALA A 194 34.54 -6.15 -3.92
CA ALA A 194 34.96 -6.72 -5.20
C ALA A 194 34.97 -5.62 -6.26
N GLY A 195 35.81 -4.59 -6.05
CA GLY A 195 35.82 -3.43 -6.94
C GLY A 195 36.94 -2.45 -6.64
N GLN A 196 38.13 -2.96 -6.35
CA GLN A 196 39.35 -2.15 -6.35
C GLN A 196 39.48 -1.50 -7.73
N THR A 197 39.14 -0.21 -7.78
CA THR A 197 39.30 0.66 -8.95
C THR A 197 40.72 0.52 -9.46
N ARG A 198 40.88 -0.19 -10.60
CA ARG A 198 42.07 -0.08 -11.43
C ARG A 198 42.24 1.39 -11.77
N SER A 199 43.27 2.01 -11.21
CA SER A 199 43.80 3.29 -11.65
C SER A 199 44.01 3.22 -13.16
N VAL A 200 43.24 4.02 -13.91
CA VAL A 200 43.49 4.26 -15.32
C VAL A 200 44.85 4.96 -15.42
N PRO A 201 45.85 4.40 -16.12
CA PRO A 201 47.11 5.10 -16.32
C PRO A 201 46.85 6.33 -17.18
N SER A 202 47.22 7.50 -16.67
CA SER A 202 47.27 8.74 -17.42
C SER A 202 48.22 8.57 -18.61
N VAL A 203 47.67 8.59 -19.82
CA VAL A 203 48.45 8.67 -21.06
C VAL A 203 49.10 10.05 -21.08
N VAL A 204 50.41 10.08 -20.86
CA VAL A 204 51.25 11.26 -21.10
C VAL A 204 51.37 11.41 -22.61
N VAL A 205 50.66 12.40 -23.17
CA VAL A 205 50.88 12.87 -24.53
C VAL A 205 52.14 13.73 -24.49
N ASN A 206 53.26 13.19 -24.99
CA ASN A 206 54.45 13.96 -25.28
C ASN A 206 54.26 14.62 -26.65
N ASP A 207 54.00 15.92 -26.67
CA ASP A 207 54.14 16.74 -27.87
C ASP A 207 55.63 17.03 -28.10
N ALA A 208 56.17 16.45 -29.16
CA ALA A 208 57.47 16.79 -29.73
C ALA A 208 57.28 16.93 -31.25
N GLY A 209 57.54 18.13 -31.78
CA GLY A 209 57.55 18.43 -33.21
C GLY A 209 57.01 19.81 -33.53
#